data_AF-A0A7H0JYP2-F1
#
_entry.id   AF-A0A7H0JYP2-F1
#
_cell.length_a   1.000
_cell.length_b   1.000
_cell.length_c   1.000
_cell.angle_alpha   90.00
_cell.angle_beta   90.00
_cell.angle_gamma   90.00
#
_symmetry.space_group_name_H-M   'P 1'
#
loop_
_entity.id
_entity.type
_entity.pdbx_description
1 polymer ?
#
loop_
_entity_poly.entity_id
_entity_poly.type
_entity_poly.pdbx_seq_one_letter_code
_entity_poly.pdbx_strand_id
1 'polypeptide(L)'
;MSTKRVFALTVAATAGLALSACAESDDSATSAEPVTETVASVETVSEGRDDDADRDDRDDDADDRAGAPAQPAANGELPEAVTGYTDEARAEMRDENVSEADVEAALAAAHEGNASVEWEDDGYFEIEHGEVEIDIDPAGLVRDAGR
;
A
#
# COMPACT_ATOMS: atom_id res chain seq x y z
N MET A 1 -18.35 3.96 19.59
CA MET A 1 -17.54 5.12 20.06
C MET A 1 -16.17 4.59 20.46
N SER A 2 -15.23 4.56 19.52
CA SER A 2 -13.87 4.07 19.79
C SER A 2 -13.00 5.17 20.36
N THR A 3 -12.46 4.92 21.54
CA THR A 3 -11.68 5.87 22.34
C THR A 3 -10.26 5.94 21.77
N LYS A 4 -9.97 6.98 20.99
CA LYS A 4 -8.63 7.33 20.49
C LYS A 4 -7.65 7.45 21.67
N ARG A 5 -6.64 6.59 21.72
CA ARG A 5 -5.53 6.68 22.68
C ARG A 5 -4.46 7.60 22.09
N VAL A 6 -4.20 8.70 22.79
CA VAL A 6 -3.17 9.68 22.42
C VAL A 6 -1.84 9.17 22.99
N PHE A 7 -0.89 8.83 22.12
CA PHE A 7 0.49 8.54 22.50
C PHE A 7 1.34 9.81 22.41
N ALA A 8 2.07 10.11 23.48
CA ALA A 8 2.96 11.27 23.57
C ALA A 8 4.35 10.89 23.02
N LEU A 9 4.73 11.49 21.88
CA LEU A 9 6.05 11.36 21.27
C LEU A 9 7.10 12.17 22.06
N THR A 10 8.14 11.50 22.55
CA THR A 10 9.30 12.14 23.17
C THR A 10 10.41 12.25 22.12
N VAL A 11 10.71 13.48 21.71
CA VAL A 11 11.83 13.80 20.80
C VAL A 11 13.14 13.74 21.56
N ALA A 12 14.07 12.89 21.11
CA ALA A 12 15.47 12.92 21.49
C ALA A 12 16.30 13.47 20.32
N ALA A 13 16.85 14.68 20.49
CA ALA A 13 17.75 15.30 19.53
C ALA A 13 19.20 14.88 19.85
N THR A 14 19.89 14.25 18.89
CA THR A 14 21.34 14.04 18.94
C THR A 14 22.01 14.68 17.73
N ALA A 15 22.76 15.74 18.00
CA ALA A 15 23.63 16.42 17.04
C ALA A 15 24.95 15.64 16.87
N GLY A 16 25.44 15.55 15.63
CA GLY A 16 26.78 15.03 15.32
C GLY A 16 27.32 15.64 14.03
N LEU A 17 28.28 16.55 14.17
CA LEU A 17 29.04 17.18 13.08
C LEU A 17 30.28 16.35 12.78
N ALA A 18 30.56 16.07 11.51
CA ALA A 18 31.92 15.91 11.01
C ALA A 18 32.00 16.21 9.51
N LEU A 19 32.60 17.35 9.19
CA LEU A 19 33.05 17.74 7.85
C LEU A 19 34.33 16.95 7.53
N SER A 20 34.32 16.16 6.46
CA SER A 20 35.56 15.74 5.78
C SER A 20 35.58 16.34 4.39
N ALA A 21 36.54 17.22 4.21
CA ALA A 21 36.92 17.85 2.96
C ALA A 21 38.03 17.03 2.27
N CYS A 22 37.86 16.77 0.97
CA CYS A 22 38.90 16.61 -0.06
C CYS A 22 38.14 16.66 -1.40
N ALA A 23 38.27 17.71 -2.23
CA ALA A 23 39.40 18.02 -3.13
C ALA A 23 39.67 16.85 -4.10
N GLU A 24 39.68 16.96 -5.43
CA GLU A 24 39.68 18.10 -6.36
C GLU A 24 39.15 17.70 -7.77
N SER A 25 38.64 18.70 -8.49
CA SER A 25 38.66 19.02 -9.94
C SER A 25 38.63 17.93 -11.04
N ASP A 26 37.59 17.97 -11.91
CA ASP A 26 37.66 18.41 -13.33
C ASP A 26 36.22 18.54 -13.91
N ASP A 27 35.73 19.77 -14.12
CA ASP A 27 35.44 20.40 -15.43
C ASP A 27 34.60 19.58 -16.44
N SER A 28 33.32 19.95 -16.53
CA SER A 28 32.66 20.12 -17.83
C SER A 28 31.42 20.99 -17.64
N ALA A 29 31.63 22.29 -17.87
CA ALA A 29 30.58 23.27 -18.02
C ALA A 29 29.92 23.12 -19.41
N THR A 30 28.61 22.94 -19.45
CA THR A 30 27.70 23.29 -20.58
C THR A 30 26.37 22.58 -20.34
N SER A 31 25.20 23.15 -20.56
CA SER A 31 24.74 24.51 -20.81
C SER A 31 23.23 24.38 -20.60
N ALA A 32 22.62 25.39 -20.00
CA ALA A 32 21.18 25.57 -20.04
C ALA A 32 20.71 25.53 -21.50
N GLU A 33 19.56 24.91 -21.77
CA GLU A 33 18.50 25.44 -22.63
C GLU A 33 17.12 24.99 -22.11
N PRO A 34 16.17 25.91 -21.89
CA PRO A 34 14.76 25.60 -21.63
C PRO A 34 13.96 25.52 -22.94
N VAL A 35 12.67 25.15 -22.79
CA VAL A 35 11.55 25.33 -23.74
C VAL A 35 11.30 24.16 -24.71
N THR A 36 10.20 23.43 -24.50
CA THR A 36 9.06 23.48 -25.45
C THR A 36 7.76 23.02 -24.78
N GLU A 37 6.81 23.95 -24.66
CA GLU A 37 5.38 23.66 -24.61
C GLU A 37 4.99 22.75 -25.79
N THR A 38 4.10 21.79 -25.57
CA THR A 38 3.17 21.37 -26.61
C THR A 38 1.80 21.13 -25.99
N VAL A 39 0.84 21.84 -26.57
CA VAL A 39 -0.52 22.08 -26.13
C VAL A 39 -1.45 21.02 -26.72
N ALA A 40 -2.53 20.75 -25.99
CA ALA A 40 -3.89 20.47 -26.47
C ALA A 40 -4.23 19.12 -27.17
N SER A 41 -4.99 18.35 -26.39
CA SER A 41 -6.37 17.89 -26.68
C SER A 41 -6.62 16.77 -27.70
N VAL A 42 -7.23 15.69 -27.20
CA VAL A 42 -8.44 15.16 -27.84
C VAL A 42 -9.39 14.63 -26.76
N GLU A 43 -10.53 15.30 -26.63
CA GLU A 43 -11.71 14.74 -25.97
C GLU A 43 -12.38 13.78 -26.96
N THR A 44 -12.65 12.55 -26.53
CA THR A 44 -13.62 11.69 -27.20
C THR A 44 -14.76 11.43 -26.25
N VAL A 45 -15.78 12.29 -26.34
CA VAL A 45 -17.14 12.02 -25.88
C VAL A 45 -17.67 10.83 -26.68
N SER A 46 -18.03 9.76 -25.99
CA SER A 46 -18.96 8.75 -26.52
C SER A 46 -20.28 8.91 -25.78
N GLU A 47 -21.20 9.63 -26.42
CA GLU A 47 -22.63 9.62 -26.08
C GLU A 47 -23.22 8.26 -26.48
N GLY A 48 -23.59 7.46 -25.47
CA GLY A 48 -24.42 6.27 -25.60
C GLY A 48 -25.76 6.53 -24.90
N ARG A 49 -26.83 6.59 -25.71
CA ARG A 49 -28.23 6.80 -25.34
C ARG A 49 -28.78 5.84 -24.28
N ASP A 50 -29.63 6.44 -23.44
CA ASP A 50 -30.94 6.01 -22.94
C ASP A 50 -31.31 4.51 -23.07
N ASP A 51 -31.51 3.85 -21.93
CA ASP A 51 -32.54 2.80 -21.78
C ASP A 51 -33.18 2.94 -20.39
N ASP A 52 -34.29 3.65 -20.36
CA ASP A 52 -35.28 3.61 -19.28
C ASP A 52 -35.84 2.19 -19.16
N ALA A 53 -35.54 1.53 -18.05
CA ALA A 53 -36.29 0.36 -17.59
C ALA A 53 -36.68 0.54 -16.12
N ASP A 54 -37.78 1.27 -15.96
CA ASP A 54 -38.71 1.22 -14.83
C ASP A 54 -38.87 -0.22 -14.30
N ARG A 55 -38.49 -0.45 -13.04
CA ARG A 55 -38.99 -1.57 -12.23
C ARG A 55 -39.17 -1.15 -10.76
N ASP A 56 -40.43 -0.83 -10.47
CA ASP A 56 -41.19 -1.05 -9.23
C ASP A 56 -40.52 -1.95 -8.17
N ASP A 57 -40.43 -1.36 -6.98
CA ASP A 57 -40.85 -1.88 -5.68
C ASP A 57 -40.46 -3.31 -5.26
N ARG A 58 -39.48 -3.37 -4.34
CA ARG A 58 -39.53 -4.27 -3.18
C ARG A 58 -38.98 -3.58 -1.93
N ASP A 59 -39.89 -3.19 -1.04
CA ASP A 59 -39.66 -3.20 0.40
C ASP A 59 -39.20 -4.60 0.84
N ASP A 60 -38.06 -4.69 1.53
CA ASP A 60 -37.80 -5.76 2.49
C ASP A 60 -37.07 -5.14 3.69
N ASP A 61 -37.79 -5.14 4.81
CA ASP A 61 -37.41 -4.67 6.15
C ASP A 61 -35.95 -5.00 6.52
N ALA A 62 -35.15 -3.96 6.71
CA ALA A 62 -33.95 -4.01 7.54
C ALA A 62 -34.34 -3.73 9.00
N ASP A 63 -34.56 -4.78 9.79
CA ASP A 63 -34.49 -4.71 11.26
C ASP A 63 -33.41 -5.67 11.77
N ASP A 64 -32.23 -5.07 12.02
CA ASP A 64 -31.31 -5.32 13.12
C ASP A 64 -31.18 -6.77 13.65
N ARG A 65 -30.40 -7.59 12.94
CA ARG A 65 -29.65 -8.67 13.60
C ARG A 65 -28.50 -8.06 14.39
N ALA A 66 -28.77 -7.71 15.65
CA ALA A 66 -27.74 -7.59 16.68
C ALA A 66 -27.14 -8.97 16.99
N GLY A 67 -26.30 -9.47 16.09
CA GLY A 67 -25.34 -10.52 16.33
C GLY A 67 -23.95 -9.90 16.22
N ALA A 68 -23.10 -10.14 17.21
CA ALA A 68 -21.69 -9.75 17.23
C ALA A 68 -21.04 -9.93 15.84
N PRO A 69 -20.06 -9.09 15.44
CA PRO A 69 -19.38 -9.31 14.17
C PRO A 69 -18.77 -10.71 14.18
N ALA A 70 -19.44 -11.62 13.49
CA ALA A 70 -18.86 -12.87 13.06
C ALA A 70 -17.84 -12.47 12.01
N GLN A 71 -16.56 -12.58 12.37
CA GLN A 71 -15.45 -12.53 11.42
C GLN A 71 -15.82 -13.42 10.22
N PRO A 72 -15.83 -12.91 8.99
CA PRO A 72 -16.15 -13.74 7.84
C PRO A 72 -15.08 -14.83 7.70
N ALA A 73 -15.43 -16.04 8.10
CA ALA A 73 -14.65 -17.24 7.82
C ALA A 73 -14.96 -17.69 6.39
N ALA A 74 -14.28 -17.08 5.41
CA ALA A 74 -13.86 -17.69 4.13
C ALA A 74 -12.81 -16.82 3.43
N ASN A 75 -11.94 -16.17 4.20
CA ASN A 75 -10.78 -15.47 3.68
C ASN A 75 -9.73 -16.55 3.42
N GLY A 76 -8.98 -16.50 2.32
CA GLY A 76 -8.09 -17.60 1.89
C GLY A 76 -7.09 -18.05 2.97
N GLU A 77 -6.29 -19.08 2.66
CA GLU A 77 -5.10 -19.35 3.46
C GLU A 77 -4.01 -18.34 3.11
N LEU A 78 -3.29 -17.86 4.13
CA LEU A 78 -2.11 -17.01 3.94
C LEU A 78 -1.09 -17.77 3.06
N PRO A 79 -0.55 -17.16 1.99
CA PRO A 79 0.37 -17.85 1.10
C PRO A 79 1.62 -18.32 1.84
N GLU A 80 2.10 -19.54 1.55
CA GLU A 80 3.29 -20.09 2.20
C GLU A 80 4.59 -19.37 1.81
N ALA A 81 4.61 -18.72 0.63
CA ALA A 81 5.79 -18.05 0.12
C ALA A 81 5.42 -16.90 -0.83
N VAL A 82 6.33 -15.94 -0.95
CA VAL A 82 6.27 -14.91 -1.99
C VAL A 82 6.58 -15.54 -3.34
N THR A 83 5.69 -15.34 -4.32
CA THR A 83 5.86 -15.83 -5.70
C THR A 83 6.34 -14.73 -6.65
N GLY A 84 6.19 -13.47 -6.27
CA GLY A 84 6.69 -12.32 -7.01
C GLY A 84 6.25 -10.99 -6.41
N TYR A 85 6.54 -9.91 -7.14
CA TYR A 85 6.21 -8.53 -6.78
C TYR A 85 5.67 -7.81 -8.00
N THR A 86 4.62 -7.01 -7.82
CA THR A 86 4.16 -6.03 -8.82
C THR A 86 5.21 -4.93 -9.03
N ASP A 87 5.07 -4.16 -10.12
CA ASP A 87 5.93 -3.00 -10.35
C ASP A 87 5.74 -1.91 -9.29
N GLU A 88 4.52 -1.80 -8.74
CA GLU A 88 4.16 -0.88 -7.67
C GLU A 88 4.87 -1.24 -6.36
N ALA A 89 4.73 -2.48 -5.89
CA ALA A 89 5.48 -2.98 -4.73
C ALA A 89 6.99 -2.76 -4.87
N ARG A 90 7.58 -3.01 -6.05
CA ARG A 90 9.01 -2.80 -6.27
C ARG A 90 9.41 -1.32 -6.22
N ALA A 91 8.52 -0.42 -6.63
CA ALA A 91 8.75 1.02 -6.55
C ALA A 91 8.69 1.48 -5.10
N GLU A 92 7.64 1.09 -4.38
CA GLU A 92 7.43 1.43 -2.96
C GLU A 92 8.57 0.89 -2.11
N MET A 93 8.90 -0.40 -2.24
CA MET A 93 10.03 -1.01 -1.54
C MET A 93 11.36 -0.28 -1.77
N ARG A 94 11.59 0.26 -2.98
CA ARG A 94 12.81 1.02 -3.27
C ARG A 94 12.77 2.38 -2.58
N ASP A 95 11.64 3.08 -2.69
CA ASP A 95 11.48 4.44 -2.16
C ASP A 95 11.48 4.43 -0.62
N GLU A 96 10.98 3.33 -0.06
CA GLU A 96 10.86 3.06 1.36
C GLU A 96 11.96 2.14 1.90
N ASN A 97 12.97 1.79 1.08
CA ASN A 97 14.12 0.97 1.49
C ASN A 97 13.71 -0.33 2.24
N VAL A 98 12.63 -0.98 1.80
CA VAL A 98 12.22 -2.31 2.24
C VAL A 98 12.88 -3.34 1.33
N SER A 99 13.54 -4.33 1.92
CA SER A 99 14.18 -5.40 1.16
C SER A 99 13.26 -6.60 0.99
N GLU A 100 13.52 -7.44 -0.02
CA GLU A 100 12.78 -8.71 -0.18
C GLU A 100 12.88 -9.58 1.08
N ALA A 101 13.99 -9.51 1.82
CA ALA A 101 14.17 -10.22 3.09
C ALA A 101 13.28 -9.69 4.22
N ASP A 102 12.95 -8.40 4.24
CA ASP A 102 12.02 -7.83 5.21
C ASP A 102 10.59 -8.33 4.93
N VAL A 103 10.22 -8.42 3.65
CA VAL A 103 8.94 -9.00 3.21
C VAL A 103 8.84 -10.48 3.59
N GLU A 104 9.88 -11.27 3.33
CA GLU A 104 9.92 -12.68 3.74
C GLU A 104 9.85 -12.84 5.26
N ALA A 105 10.50 -11.96 6.02
CA ALA A 105 10.47 -11.98 7.48
C ALA A 105 9.08 -11.66 8.04
N ALA A 106 8.38 -10.69 7.47
CA ALA A 106 7.02 -10.36 7.87
C ALA A 106 6.03 -11.49 7.50
N LEU A 107 6.16 -12.11 6.32
CA LEU A 107 5.36 -13.27 5.95
C LEU A 107 5.61 -14.46 6.89
N ALA A 108 6.88 -14.73 7.24
CA ALA A 108 7.22 -15.76 8.23
C ALA A 108 6.61 -15.43 9.61
N ALA A 109 6.74 -14.18 10.06
CA ALA A 109 6.16 -13.73 11.32
C ALA A 109 4.63 -13.90 11.34
N ALA A 110 3.95 -13.65 10.22
CA ALA A 110 2.52 -13.90 10.07
C ALA A 110 2.16 -15.38 10.24
N HIS A 111 2.91 -16.31 9.61
CA HIS A 111 2.72 -17.76 9.80
C HIS A 111 2.98 -18.21 11.24
N GLU A 112 3.89 -17.53 11.95
CA GLU A 112 4.20 -17.80 13.36
C GLU A 112 3.22 -17.13 14.35
N GLY A 113 2.29 -16.30 13.86
CA GLY A 113 1.37 -15.53 14.69
C GLY A 113 2.02 -14.35 15.42
N ASN A 114 3.16 -13.86 14.92
CA ASN A 114 3.93 -12.73 15.44
C ASN A 114 3.75 -11.43 14.62
N ALA A 115 2.89 -11.43 13.60
CA ALA A 115 2.48 -10.26 12.83
C ALA A 115 0.95 -10.09 12.89
N SER A 116 0.46 -8.86 12.67
CA SER A 116 -0.96 -8.63 12.43
C SER A 116 -1.27 -9.07 11.00
N VAL A 117 -2.37 -9.80 10.81
CA VAL A 117 -2.82 -10.25 9.49
C VAL A 117 -4.29 -9.93 9.38
N GLU A 118 -4.63 -9.07 8.42
CA GLU A 118 -5.99 -8.68 8.11
C GLU A 118 -6.31 -9.08 6.67
N TRP A 119 -7.58 -9.38 6.41
CA TRP A 119 -8.05 -9.69 5.06
C TRP A 119 -8.87 -8.52 4.56
N GLU A 120 -8.40 -7.92 3.48
CA GLU A 120 -9.02 -6.75 2.88
C GLU A 120 -10.13 -7.14 1.91
N ASP A 121 -11.17 -6.32 1.82
CA ASP A 121 -12.33 -6.55 0.94
C ASP A 121 -11.93 -6.65 -0.56
N ASP A 122 -10.78 -6.07 -0.92
CA ASP A 122 -10.17 -6.10 -2.24
C ASP A 122 -9.40 -7.41 -2.57
N GLY A 123 -9.41 -8.39 -1.66
CA GLY A 123 -8.98 -9.76 -1.93
C GLY A 123 -7.50 -10.03 -1.72
N TYR A 124 -6.86 -9.34 -0.79
CA TYR A 124 -5.48 -9.57 -0.37
C TYR A 124 -5.38 -9.60 1.16
N PHE A 125 -4.25 -10.12 1.65
CA PHE A 125 -3.87 -10.02 3.05
C PHE A 125 -3.02 -8.78 3.24
N GLU A 126 -3.35 -7.97 4.24
CA GLU A 126 -2.47 -6.94 4.80
C GLU A 126 -1.71 -7.58 5.97
N ILE A 127 -0.38 -7.53 5.92
CA ILE A 127 0.51 -8.03 6.96
C ILE A 127 1.31 -6.86 7.54
N GLU A 128 1.12 -6.57 8.83
CA GLU A 128 1.89 -5.56 9.56
C GLU A 128 2.86 -6.26 10.53
N HIS A 129 4.16 -6.05 10.33
CA HIS A 129 5.22 -6.55 11.21
C HIS A 129 6.24 -5.45 11.52
N GLY A 130 6.09 -4.84 12.70
CA GLY A 130 7.00 -3.78 13.14
C GLY A 130 6.72 -2.47 12.41
N GLU A 131 7.66 -2.06 11.57
CA GLU A 131 7.49 -0.93 10.65
C GLU A 131 7.21 -1.39 9.22
N VAL A 132 7.01 -2.69 8.95
CA VAL A 132 6.81 -3.18 7.57
C VAL A 132 5.36 -3.57 7.37
N GLU A 133 4.72 -3.00 6.35
CA GLU A 133 3.36 -3.29 5.90
C GLU A 133 3.42 -3.93 4.52
N ILE A 134 2.67 -5.01 4.29
CA ILE A 134 2.70 -5.79 3.03
C ILE A 134 1.30 -6.20 2.62
N ASP A 135 0.97 -5.90 1.36
CA ASP A 135 -0.22 -6.41 0.70
C ASP A 135 0.14 -7.62 -0.16
N ILE A 136 -0.35 -8.80 0.21
CA ILE A 136 -0.05 -10.05 -0.52
C ILE A 136 -1.32 -10.80 -0.89
N ASP A 137 -1.43 -11.21 -2.15
CA ASP A 137 -2.57 -12.00 -2.60
C ASP A 137 -2.47 -13.48 -2.16
N PRO A 138 -3.56 -14.26 -2.22
CA PRO A 138 -3.51 -15.69 -1.88
C PRO A 138 -2.58 -16.55 -2.74
N ALA A 139 -2.11 -16.04 -3.89
CA ALA A 139 -1.12 -16.70 -4.75
C ALA A 139 0.33 -16.33 -4.39
N GLY A 140 0.53 -15.48 -3.37
CA GLY A 140 1.86 -15.03 -2.92
C GLY A 140 2.43 -13.86 -3.73
N LEU A 141 1.65 -13.19 -4.57
CA LEU A 141 2.09 -12.00 -5.29
C LEU A 141 1.95 -10.78 -4.38
N VAL A 142 3.07 -10.13 -4.10
CA VAL A 142 3.11 -8.88 -3.32
C VAL A 142 2.67 -7.71 -4.21
N ARG A 143 1.66 -6.99 -3.77
CA ARG A 143 1.01 -5.87 -4.46
C ARG A 143 1.58 -4.54 -4.01
N ASP A 144 1.86 -4.42 -2.71
CA ASP A 144 2.48 -3.27 -2.06
C ASP A 144 3.36 -3.75 -0.90
N ALA A 145 4.43 -3.01 -0.59
CA ALA A 145 5.30 -3.29 0.55
C ALA A 145 6.11 -2.05 0.94
N GLY A 146 5.92 -1.59 2.17
CA GLY A 146 6.36 -0.27 2.63
C GLY A 146 6.61 -0.20 4.13
N ARG A 147 6.87 1.01 4.64
CA ARG A 147 7.11 1.26 6.08
C ARG A 147 6.52 2.53 6.69
#